data_AF-A0A182EC52-F1
#
_entry.id   AF-A0A182EC52-F1
#
_cell.length_a   1.000
_cell.length_b   1.000
_cell.length_c   1.000
_cell.angle_alpha   90.00
_cell.angle_beta   90.00
_cell.angle_gamma   90.00
#
_symmetry.space_group_name_H-M   'P 1'
#
loop_
_entity.id
_entity.type
_entity.pdbx_description
1 polymer ?
#
loop_
_entity_poly.entity_id
_entity_poly.type
_entity_poly.pdbx_seq_one_letter_code
_entity_poly.pdbx_strand_id
1 'polypeptide(L)'
;MMATKHSSSELVEDLFEDLKDGVLLCHLIEVLTGEALPVNKAKESKRVHHISNLTTALMALRRRGLDLVNNNPTDIANGNPRIICGLIWQMILHFQIENNVQLLKEWGFELELANSPSTSNIENGSSPFNKSPYQLHIGRLKAPVDRVVLRWVNAQLARPYNINLTDMDKSWRDGIAFNALIHRIKPELIDMDIVHQNTPKANLEQ
;
A
#
# COMPACT_ATOMS: atom_id res chain seq x y z
N MET A 1 5.15 -33.57 -24.13
CA MET A 1 3.82 -33.01 -23.87
C MET A 1 4.04 -31.55 -23.46
N MET A 2 3.76 -30.60 -24.35
CA MET A 2 4.04 -29.19 -24.14
C MET A 2 3.11 -28.64 -23.05
N ALA A 3 3.70 -28.18 -21.95
CA ALA A 3 2.98 -27.43 -20.93
C ALA A 3 2.71 -26.04 -21.47
N THR A 4 1.49 -25.80 -21.95
CA THR A 4 0.92 -24.46 -22.05
C THR A 4 0.64 -23.98 -20.62
N LYS A 5 1.65 -23.40 -19.97
CA LYS A 5 1.49 -22.63 -18.74
C LYS A 5 0.90 -21.26 -19.13
N HIS A 6 0.23 -20.61 -18.18
CA HIS A 6 -0.44 -19.30 -18.24
C HIS A 6 -1.95 -19.35 -18.55
N SER A 7 -2.76 -19.28 -17.49
CA SER A 7 -4.13 -18.75 -17.53
C SER A 7 -4.63 -18.23 -16.17
N SER A 8 -4.08 -18.71 -15.05
CA SER A 8 -4.24 -18.13 -13.71
C SER A 8 -3.49 -19.00 -12.69
N SER A 9 -2.19 -18.80 -12.55
CA SER A 9 -1.53 -19.25 -11.32
C SER A 9 -1.90 -18.22 -10.25
N GLU A 10 -2.48 -18.64 -9.12
CA GLU A 10 -2.67 -17.77 -7.95
C GLU A 10 -1.32 -17.25 -7.40
N LEU A 11 -0.22 -17.89 -7.82
CA LEU A 11 1.14 -17.56 -7.44
C LEU A 11 1.86 -16.81 -8.57
N VAL A 12 2.43 -15.66 -8.20
CA VAL A 12 3.35 -14.87 -9.03
C VAL A 12 4.74 -15.49 -8.94
N GLU A 13 5.29 -15.95 -10.07
CA GLU A 13 6.66 -16.46 -10.17
C GLU A 13 7.61 -15.34 -10.63
N ASP A 14 7.21 -14.57 -11.64
CA ASP A 14 7.94 -13.40 -12.13
C ASP A 14 6.98 -12.24 -12.32
N LEU A 15 7.08 -11.24 -11.44
CA LEU A 15 6.22 -10.04 -11.48
C LEU A 15 6.23 -9.34 -12.84
N PHE A 16 7.35 -9.34 -13.56
CA PHE A 16 7.47 -8.59 -14.81
C PHE A 16 6.88 -9.32 -16.00
N GLU A 17 6.78 -10.65 -15.94
CA GLU A 17 6.15 -11.47 -16.96
C GLU A 17 4.68 -11.75 -16.65
N ASP A 18 4.36 -12.09 -15.40
CA ASP A 18 3.02 -12.51 -14.97
C ASP A 18 1.99 -11.38 -14.99
N LEU A 19 2.42 -10.11 -14.96
CA LEU A 19 1.52 -8.96 -15.06
C LEU A 19 1.22 -8.51 -16.49
N LYS A 20 1.96 -8.99 -17.50
CA LYS A 20 1.90 -8.43 -18.86
C LYS A 20 0.55 -8.59 -19.52
N ASP A 21 -0.17 -9.66 -19.21
CA ASP A 21 -1.48 -9.93 -19.81
C ASP A 21 -2.65 -9.17 -19.15
N GLY A 22 -2.38 -8.50 -18.02
CA GLY A 22 -3.34 -7.73 -17.24
C GLY A 22 -4.39 -8.55 -16.49
N VAL A 23 -4.42 -9.88 -16.64
CA VAL A 23 -5.42 -10.74 -15.99
C VAL A 23 -5.22 -10.74 -14.49
N LEU A 24 -3.99 -10.99 -14.05
CA LEU A 24 -3.64 -11.01 -12.63
C LEU A 24 -3.87 -9.65 -11.97
N LEU A 25 -3.54 -8.56 -12.67
CA LEU A 25 -3.77 -7.20 -12.18
C LEU A 25 -5.26 -6.91 -12.00
N CYS A 26 -6.12 -7.38 -12.92
CA CYS A 26 -7.56 -7.27 -12.76
C CYS A 26 -8.02 -8.03 -11.51
N HIS A 27 -7.66 -9.31 -11.36
CA HIS A 27 -8.07 -10.09 -10.18
C HIS A 27 -7.58 -9.47 -8.86
N LEU A 28 -6.36 -8.93 -8.82
CA LEU A 28 -5.85 -8.23 -7.65
C LEU A 28 -6.74 -7.03 -7.28
N ILE A 29 -7.14 -6.23 -8.27
CA ILE A 29 -8.04 -5.10 -8.06
C ILE A 29 -9.43 -5.58 -7.62
N GLU A 30 -9.94 -6.68 -8.18
CA GLU A 30 -11.21 -7.28 -7.74
C GLU A 30 -11.16 -7.66 -6.26
N VAL A 31 -10.09 -8.31 -5.81
CA VAL A 31 -9.90 -8.69 -4.40
C VAL A 31 -9.76 -7.47 -3.49
N LEU A 32 -9.01 -6.45 -3.91
CA LEU A 32 -8.80 -5.23 -3.11
C LEU A 32 -10.05 -4.36 -3.00
N THR A 33 -10.91 -4.36 -4.02
CA THR A 33 -12.06 -3.44 -4.12
C THR A 33 -13.43 -4.10 -3.93
N GLY A 34 -13.50 -5.43 -4.04
CA GLY A 34 -14.76 -6.18 -4.12
C GLY A 34 -15.55 -5.97 -5.41
N GLU A 35 -15.03 -5.24 -6.41
CA GLU A 35 -15.69 -4.97 -7.68
C GLU A 35 -15.15 -5.91 -8.76
N ALA A 36 -16.03 -6.74 -9.34
CA ALA A 36 -15.67 -7.59 -10.47
C ALA A 36 -15.32 -6.77 -11.71
N LEU A 37 -14.23 -7.13 -12.40
CA LEU A 37 -13.71 -6.46 -13.58
C LEU A 37 -13.84 -7.37 -14.81
N PRO A 38 -14.17 -6.80 -15.98
CA PRO A 38 -14.21 -7.58 -17.21
C PRO A 38 -12.80 -7.98 -17.64
N VAL A 39 -12.53 -9.28 -17.71
CA VAL A 39 -11.24 -9.84 -18.17
C VAL A 39 -11.43 -10.59 -19.48
N ASN A 40 -10.69 -10.18 -20.51
CA ASN A 40 -10.64 -10.89 -21.79
C ASN A 40 -9.69 -12.08 -21.71
N LYS A 41 -10.26 -13.26 -21.41
CA LYS A 41 -9.57 -14.56 -21.46
C LYS A 41 -9.91 -15.26 -22.77
N ALA A 42 -9.29 -14.84 -23.87
CA ALA A 42 -9.46 -15.51 -25.16
C ALA A 42 -8.70 -16.85 -25.19
N LYS A 43 -9.21 -17.81 -25.97
CA LYS A 43 -8.56 -19.12 -26.20
C LYS A 43 -7.11 -18.97 -26.73
N GLU A 44 -6.85 -17.91 -27.48
CA GLU A 44 -5.51 -17.49 -27.90
C GLU A 44 -5.25 -16.09 -27.37
N SER A 45 -4.41 -15.98 -26.34
CA SER A 45 -4.06 -14.68 -25.77
C SER A 45 -3.10 -13.94 -26.69
N LYS A 46 -3.48 -12.73 -27.13
CA LYS A 46 -2.70 -11.87 -28.01
C LYS A 46 -2.47 -10.54 -27.32
N ARG A 47 -1.49 -9.79 -27.81
CA ARG A 47 -1.13 -8.47 -27.27
C ARG A 47 -2.32 -7.51 -27.18
N VAL A 48 -3.27 -7.58 -28.12
CA VAL A 48 -4.50 -6.78 -28.06
C VAL A 48 -5.37 -7.09 -26.83
N HIS A 49 -5.45 -8.36 -26.41
CA HIS A 49 -6.15 -8.76 -25.19
C HIS A 49 -5.42 -8.25 -23.94
N HIS A 50 -4.08 -8.34 -23.95
CA HIS A 50 -3.22 -7.82 -22.87
C HIS A 50 -3.46 -6.33 -22.64
N ILE A 51 -3.37 -5.53 -23.71
CA ILE A 51 -3.59 -4.08 -23.64
C ILE A 51 -5.02 -3.77 -23.19
N SER A 52 -6.01 -4.51 -23.65
CA SER A 52 -7.40 -4.33 -23.22
C SER A 52 -7.58 -4.59 -21.72
N ASN A 53 -7.08 -5.71 -21.20
CA ASN A 53 -7.17 -6.05 -19.77
C ASN A 53 -6.43 -5.03 -18.89
N LEU A 54 -5.21 -4.65 -19.30
CA LEU A 54 -4.43 -3.63 -18.60
C LEU A 54 -5.15 -2.27 -18.61
N THR A 55 -5.78 -1.91 -19.72
CA THR A 55 -6.57 -0.67 -19.80
C THR A 55 -7.73 -0.70 -18.82
N THR A 56 -8.48 -1.81 -18.76
CA THR A 56 -9.55 -2.02 -17.78
C THR A 56 -9.03 -1.85 -16.36
N ALA A 57 -7.94 -2.54 -16.00
CA ALA A 57 -7.34 -2.46 -14.69
C ALA A 57 -6.95 -1.02 -14.30
N LEU A 58 -6.21 -0.32 -15.18
CA LEU A 58 -5.76 1.05 -14.90
C LEU A 58 -6.93 2.05 -14.86
N MET A 59 -8.01 1.82 -15.62
CA MET A 59 -9.23 2.63 -15.52
C MET A 59 -9.95 2.41 -14.18
N ALA A 60 -10.02 1.16 -13.71
CA ALA A 60 -10.59 0.85 -12.40
C ALA A 60 -9.83 1.55 -11.26
N LEU A 61 -8.50 1.51 -11.29
CA LEU A 61 -7.67 2.23 -10.30
C LEU A 61 -7.89 3.75 -10.34
N ARG A 62 -7.95 4.36 -11.52
CA ARG A 62 -8.23 5.81 -11.66
C ARG A 62 -9.60 6.18 -11.12
N ARG A 63 -10.62 5.35 -11.35
CA ARG A 63 -11.98 5.55 -10.79
C ARG A 63 -12.00 5.56 -9.27
N ARG A 64 -11.04 4.88 -8.62
CA ARG A 64 -10.88 4.85 -7.16
C ARG A 64 -10.03 5.99 -6.62
N GLY A 65 -9.56 6.90 -7.48
CA GLY A 65 -8.79 8.08 -7.08
C GLY A 65 -7.28 7.85 -7.04
N LEU A 66 -6.79 6.76 -7.65
CA LEU A 66 -5.36 6.55 -7.83
C LEU A 66 -4.85 7.39 -9.02
N ASP A 67 -4.05 8.41 -8.72
CA ASP A 67 -3.36 9.22 -9.72
C ASP A 67 -2.17 8.44 -10.31
N LEU A 68 -2.46 7.65 -11.35
CA LEU A 68 -1.48 6.86 -12.09
C LEU A 68 -0.55 7.74 -12.93
N VAL A 69 0.62 8.06 -12.37
CA VAL A 69 1.70 8.78 -13.04
C VAL A 69 2.58 7.81 -13.84
N ASN A 70 2.68 8.03 -15.16
CA ASN A 70 3.54 7.27 -16.08
C ASN A 70 3.23 5.77 -16.21
N ASN A 71 1.97 5.35 -15.99
CA ASN A 71 1.54 3.96 -16.21
C ASN A 71 0.75 3.86 -17.53
N ASN A 72 1.43 3.43 -18.59
CA ASN A 72 0.81 3.12 -19.89
C ASN A 72 0.62 1.60 -20.02
N PRO A 73 -0.58 1.10 -20.41
CA PRO A 73 -0.81 -0.32 -20.68
C PRO A 73 0.24 -0.97 -21.59
N THR A 74 0.75 -0.23 -22.57
CA THR A 74 1.75 -0.72 -23.53
C THR A 74 3.06 -1.09 -22.87
N ASP A 75 3.53 -0.25 -21.93
CA ASP A 75 4.79 -0.48 -21.23
C ASP A 75 4.69 -1.62 -20.22
N ILE A 76 3.52 -1.79 -19.61
CA ILE A 76 3.24 -2.92 -18.72
C ILE A 76 3.17 -4.22 -19.53
N ALA A 77 2.50 -4.23 -20.68
CA ALA A 77 2.46 -5.38 -21.58
C ALA A 77 3.85 -5.76 -22.13
N ASN A 78 4.79 -4.80 -22.17
CA ASN A 78 6.18 -5.04 -22.53
C ASN A 78 7.02 -5.58 -21.36
N GLY A 79 6.47 -5.66 -20.15
CA GLY A 79 7.20 -6.14 -18.97
C GLY A 79 8.21 -5.14 -18.41
N ASN A 80 8.01 -3.83 -18.61
CA ASN A 80 8.99 -2.84 -18.15
C ASN A 80 9.09 -2.82 -16.61
N PRO A 81 10.22 -3.24 -16.01
CA PRO A 81 10.31 -3.43 -14.56
C PRO A 81 10.08 -2.14 -13.77
N ARG A 82 10.58 -1.00 -14.28
CA ARG A 82 10.44 0.30 -13.61
C ARG A 82 8.98 0.72 -13.51
N ILE A 83 8.22 0.52 -14.59
CA ILE A 83 6.81 0.92 -14.65
C ILE A 83 5.94 -0.04 -13.84
N ILE A 84 6.24 -1.34 -13.89
CA ILE A 84 5.53 -2.36 -13.09
C ILE A 84 5.77 -2.14 -11.60
N CYS A 85 7.03 -1.97 -11.16
CA CYS A 85 7.32 -1.66 -9.76
C CYS A 85 6.67 -0.34 -9.32
N GLY A 86 6.70 0.70 -10.17
CA GLY A 86 6.05 1.97 -9.89
C GLY A 86 4.54 1.82 -9.69
N LEU A 87 3.87 1.04 -10.55
CA LEU A 87 2.45 0.74 -10.44
C LEU A 87 2.12 0.00 -9.13
N ILE A 88 2.84 -1.08 -8.84
CA ILE A 88 2.62 -1.86 -7.61
C ILE A 88 2.86 -1.00 -6.38
N TRP A 89 3.91 -0.18 -6.39
CA TRP A 89 4.17 0.77 -5.30
C TRP A 89 3.02 1.77 -5.11
N GLN A 90 2.52 2.38 -6.19
CA GLN A 90 1.38 3.30 -6.13
C GLN A 90 0.12 2.60 -5.59
N MET A 91 -0.14 1.35 -5.99
CA MET A 91 -1.26 0.55 -5.49
C MET A 91 -1.10 0.25 -4.00
N ILE A 92 0.07 -0.24 -3.56
CA ILE A 92 0.36 -0.51 -2.14
C ILE A 92 0.12 0.76 -1.34
N LEU A 93 0.72 1.89 -1.73
CA LEU A 93 0.54 3.15 -1.03
C LEU A 93 -0.93 3.57 -0.93
N HIS A 94 -1.68 3.52 -2.03
CA HIS A 94 -3.07 3.96 -2.04
C HIS A 94 -3.97 3.11 -1.14
N PHE A 95 -3.95 1.80 -1.30
CA PHE A 95 -4.80 0.91 -0.50
C PHE A 95 -4.33 0.81 0.95
N GLN A 96 -3.02 0.89 1.20
CA GLN A 96 -2.49 0.91 2.57
C GLN A 96 -2.82 2.23 3.28
N ILE A 97 -2.74 3.38 2.59
CA ILE A 97 -3.18 4.67 3.16
C ILE A 97 -4.70 4.63 3.41
N GLU A 98 -5.51 4.18 2.45
CA GLU A 98 -6.96 4.10 2.62
C GLU A 98 -7.36 3.26 3.84
N ASN A 99 -6.75 2.10 4.01
CA ASN A 99 -6.98 1.23 5.17
C ASN A 99 -6.44 1.86 6.47
N ASN A 100 -5.22 2.39 6.45
CA ASN A 100 -4.61 2.99 7.63
C ASN A 100 -5.35 4.24 8.11
N VAL A 101 -5.88 5.06 7.21
CA VAL A 101 -6.68 6.24 7.58
C VAL A 101 -7.98 5.82 8.28
N GLN A 102 -8.57 4.70 7.90
CA GLN A 102 -9.71 4.14 8.61
C GLN A 102 -9.30 3.65 10.00
N LEU A 103 -8.24 2.84 10.10
CA LEU A 103 -7.69 2.36 11.38
C LEU A 103 -7.27 3.49 12.33
N LEU A 104 -6.69 4.56 11.79
CA LEU A 104 -6.28 5.74 12.56
C LEU A 104 -7.47 6.43 13.23
N LYS A 105 -8.58 6.56 12.52
CA LYS A 105 -9.83 7.07 13.08
C LYS A 105 -10.37 6.14 14.16
N GLU A 106 -10.37 4.84 13.90
CA GLU A 106 -10.83 3.82 14.85
C GLU A 106 -10.00 3.79 16.14
N TRP A 107 -8.68 4.00 16.04
CA TRP A 107 -7.76 4.00 17.19
C TRP A 107 -7.68 5.35 17.90
N GLY A 108 -8.57 6.31 17.58
CA GLY A 108 -8.62 7.62 18.23
C GLY A 108 -7.41 8.51 17.93
N PHE A 109 -6.61 8.14 16.93
CA PHE A 109 -5.53 8.95 16.40
C PHE A 109 -6.10 9.88 15.33
N GLU A 110 -6.98 10.80 15.73
CA GLU A 110 -7.44 11.85 14.82
C GLU A 110 -6.22 12.59 14.27
N LEU A 111 -6.12 12.68 12.93
CA LEU A 111 -5.38 13.80 12.36
C LEU A 111 -6.08 15.02 12.94
N GLU A 112 -5.38 15.80 13.75
CA GLU A 112 -5.81 17.16 14.07
C GLU A 112 -5.96 17.88 12.73
N LEU A 113 -7.17 17.88 12.16
CA LEU A 113 -7.54 18.84 11.15
C LEU A 113 -7.44 20.18 11.87
N ALA A 114 -6.48 20.98 11.42
CA ALA A 114 -6.17 22.31 11.92
C ALA A 114 -7.44 23.08 12.32
N ASN A 115 -7.78 22.99 13.60
CA ASN A 115 -8.71 23.87 14.28
C ASN A 115 -7.95 24.38 15.50
N SER A 116 -7.18 25.43 15.27
CA SER A 116 -6.96 26.43 16.31
C SER A 116 -7.96 27.57 16.13
N PRO A 117 -8.36 28.24 17.21
CA PRO A 117 -9.58 29.02 17.28
C PRO A 117 -9.40 30.44 16.76
N SER A 118 -10.47 30.97 16.16
CA SER A 118 -10.89 32.38 16.13
C SER A 118 -9.86 33.45 15.72
N THR A 119 -9.99 33.96 14.49
CA THR A 119 -9.98 35.41 14.26
C THR A 119 -11.14 35.78 13.35
N SER A 120 -11.94 36.73 13.81
CA SER A 120 -13.01 37.39 13.06
C SER A 120 -12.50 37.94 11.74
N ASN A 121 -13.28 37.82 10.66
CA ASN A 121 -13.70 38.97 9.86
C ASN A 121 -14.75 38.57 8.80
N ILE A 122 -15.70 39.50 8.65
CA ILE A 122 -16.82 39.55 7.72
C ILE A 122 -16.31 39.71 6.28
N GLU A 123 -16.88 39.00 5.30
CA GLU A 123 -17.43 39.59 4.06
C GLU A 123 -18.08 38.58 3.10
N ASN A 124 -19.28 38.98 2.69
CA ASN A 124 -20.21 38.62 1.62
C ASN A 124 -19.73 37.84 0.37
N GLY A 125 -20.59 36.90 -0.10
CA GLY A 125 -20.98 36.86 -1.51
C GLY A 125 -20.78 35.55 -2.31
N SER A 126 -21.89 34.84 -2.55
CA SER A 126 -22.27 34.06 -3.75
C SER A 126 -21.95 32.54 -3.91
N SER A 127 -23.08 31.82 -4.08
CA SER A 127 -23.36 30.55 -4.78
C SER A 127 -22.91 29.18 -4.21
N PRO A 128 -23.86 28.28 -3.87
CA PRO A 128 -23.58 26.95 -3.34
C PRO A 128 -23.99 25.85 -4.31
N PHE A 129 -23.09 25.24 -5.11
CA PHE A 129 -23.40 23.94 -5.73
C PHE A 129 -22.16 23.09 -6.02
N ASN A 130 -22.25 21.82 -5.59
CA ASN A 130 -21.49 20.64 -5.98
C ASN A 130 -20.03 20.52 -5.50
N LYS A 131 -19.86 20.08 -4.25
CA LYS A 131 -18.73 19.22 -3.87
C LYS A 131 -19.27 17.94 -3.27
N SER A 132 -19.09 16.83 -3.98
CA SER A 132 -19.37 15.48 -3.49
C SER A 132 -18.57 15.24 -2.19
N PRO A 133 -19.13 14.57 -1.15
CA PRO A 133 -18.46 14.40 0.14
C PRO A 133 -17.21 13.51 0.11
N TYR A 134 -16.82 12.97 -1.05
CA TYR A 134 -15.83 11.90 -1.17
C TYR A 134 -14.68 12.20 -2.14
N GLN A 135 -14.26 13.46 -2.26
CA GLN A 135 -13.01 13.76 -2.97
C GLN A 135 -11.89 14.09 -1.97
N LEU A 136 -11.33 13.03 -1.39
CA LEU A 136 -10.07 13.13 -0.64
C LEU A 136 -8.98 13.50 -1.64
N HIS A 137 -8.65 14.79 -1.71
CA HIS A 137 -7.41 15.23 -2.35
C HIS A 137 -6.25 14.71 -1.50
N ILE A 138 -5.55 13.69 -2.01
CA ILE A 138 -4.41 12.98 -1.36
C ILE A 138 -3.31 13.95 -0.90
N GLY A 139 -3.29 15.20 -1.36
CA GLY A 139 -2.32 16.23 -0.98
C GLY A 139 -2.37 16.77 0.45
N ARG A 140 -3.32 16.38 1.33
CA ARG A 140 -3.46 17.01 2.67
C ARG A 140 -3.74 16.10 3.88
N LEU A 141 -3.43 14.81 3.82
CA LEU A 141 -3.15 14.06 5.07
C LEU A 141 -1.68 14.29 5.45
N LYS A 142 -1.42 15.24 6.36
CA LYS A 142 -0.06 15.69 6.75
C LYS A 142 0.54 14.94 7.94
N ALA A 143 0.20 13.67 8.12
CA ALA A 143 1.10 12.75 8.81
C ALA A 143 1.39 11.62 7.82
N PRO A 144 2.61 11.54 7.27
CA PRO A 144 2.95 10.41 6.42
C PRO A 144 2.81 9.11 7.23
N VAL A 145 2.44 8.02 6.56
CA VAL A 145 2.08 6.73 7.20
C VAL A 145 3.20 6.23 8.11
N ASP A 146 4.45 6.50 7.73
CA ASP A 146 5.64 6.26 8.53
C ASP A 146 5.53 6.85 9.95
N ARG A 147 5.10 8.09 10.13
CA ARG A 147 4.99 8.73 11.46
C ARG A 147 3.94 8.08 12.32
N VAL A 148 2.83 7.68 11.71
CA VAL A 148 1.75 6.98 12.40
C VAL A 148 2.24 5.64 12.91
N VAL A 149 2.84 4.85 12.01
CA VAL A 149 3.38 3.54 12.35
C VAL A 149 4.46 3.68 13.42
N LEU A 150 5.41 4.60 13.26
CA LEU A 150 6.46 4.86 14.26
C LEU A 150 5.89 5.25 15.61
N ARG A 151 4.87 6.12 15.66
CA ARG A 151 4.22 6.48 16.91
C ARG A 151 3.57 5.27 17.57
N TRP A 152 2.87 4.44 16.80
CA TRP A 152 2.26 3.21 17.32
C TRP A 152 3.32 2.24 17.84
N VAL A 153 4.38 1.97 17.08
CA VAL A 153 5.46 1.07 17.50
C VAL A 153 6.13 1.58 18.77
N ASN A 154 6.47 2.86 18.83
CA ASN A 154 7.07 3.46 20.02
C ASN A 154 6.14 3.41 21.24
N ALA A 155 4.81 3.53 21.05
CA ALA A 155 3.86 3.33 22.14
C ALA A 155 3.91 1.88 22.70
N GLN A 156 4.26 0.90 21.87
CA GLN A 156 4.43 -0.50 22.30
C GLN A 156 5.81 -0.79 22.90
N LEU A 157 6.88 -0.19 22.35
CA LEU A 157 8.25 -0.64 22.64
C LEU A 157 9.06 0.28 23.55
N ALA A 158 8.78 1.58 23.58
CA ALA A 158 9.65 2.57 24.21
C ALA A 158 9.85 2.33 25.71
N ARG A 159 8.78 1.93 26.42
CA ARG A 159 8.88 1.63 27.86
C ARG A 159 9.27 0.19 28.15
N PRO A 160 8.65 -0.84 27.53
CA PRO A 160 8.91 -2.22 27.94
C PRO A 160 10.29 -2.73 27.51
N TYR A 161 10.85 -2.22 26.41
CA TYR A 161 12.12 -2.69 25.86
C TYR A 161 13.19 -1.60 25.78
N ASN A 162 12.87 -0.36 26.18
CA ASN A 162 13.75 0.80 26.02
C ASN A 162 14.19 1.03 24.56
N ILE A 163 13.31 0.73 23.60
CA ILE A 163 13.56 0.89 22.16
C ILE A 163 12.75 2.08 21.64
N ASN A 164 13.43 3.09 21.09
CA ASN A 164 12.78 4.25 20.48
C ASN A 164 13.22 4.39 19.02
N LEU A 165 12.26 4.23 18.11
CA LEU A 165 12.46 4.28 16.67
C LEU A 165 12.27 5.69 16.16
N THR A 166 13.23 6.17 15.37
CA THR A 166 13.20 7.53 14.80
C THR A 166 12.81 7.57 13.33
N ASP A 167 12.87 6.42 12.65
CA ASP A 167 12.67 6.29 11.22
C ASP A 167 12.19 4.87 10.85
N MET A 168 11.72 4.69 9.61
CA MET A 168 11.32 3.40 9.05
C MET A 168 12.47 2.71 8.28
N ASP A 169 13.73 3.15 8.48
CA ASP A 169 14.89 2.62 7.75
C ASP A 169 15.98 2.09 8.70
N LYS A 170 16.84 2.96 9.25
CA LYS A 170 18.00 2.63 10.09
C LYS A 170 17.60 2.05 11.43
N SER A 171 16.54 2.57 12.04
CA SER A 171 16.03 2.14 13.34
C SER A 171 15.56 0.67 13.34
N TRP A 172 15.37 0.06 12.17
CA TRP A 172 14.91 -1.32 12.01
C TRP A 172 16.01 -2.28 11.54
N ARG A 173 17.19 -1.77 11.18
CA ARG A 173 18.23 -2.57 10.50
C ARG A 173 18.84 -3.65 11.36
N ASP A 174 18.85 -3.48 12.69
CA ASP A 174 19.41 -4.44 13.64
C ASP A 174 18.48 -5.63 13.94
N GLY A 175 17.23 -5.57 13.46
CA GLY A 175 16.21 -6.59 13.68
C GLY A 175 15.61 -6.63 15.09
N ILE A 176 16.10 -5.82 16.05
CA ILE A 176 15.67 -5.90 17.45
C ILE A 176 14.21 -5.45 17.59
N ALA A 177 13.84 -4.37 16.90
CA ALA A 177 12.47 -3.82 16.93
C ALA A 177 11.41 -4.83 16.44
N PHE A 178 11.73 -5.64 15.42
CA PHE A 178 10.82 -6.68 14.92
C PHE A 178 10.60 -7.77 15.97
N ASN A 179 11.68 -8.27 16.56
CA ASN A 179 11.62 -9.29 17.61
C ASN A 179 10.91 -8.77 18.87
N ALA A 180 11.16 -7.52 19.26
CA ALA A 180 10.48 -6.90 20.40
C ALA A 180 8.96 -6.75 20.18
N LEU A 181 8.51 -6.47 18.95
CA LEU A 181 7.08 -6.44 18.61
C LEU A 181 6.44 -7.83 18.73
N ILE A 182 7.10 -8.87 18.24
CA ILE A 182 6.61 -10.24 18.36
C ILE A 182 6.58 -10.67 19.83
N HIS A 183 7.66 -10.43 20.58
CA HIS A 183 7.72 -10.70 22.02
C HIS A 183 6.62 -9.94 22.78
N ARG A 184 6.28 -8.72 22.36
CA ARG A 184 5.19 -7.94 22.99
C ARG A 184 3.81 -8.60 22.83
N ILE A 185 3.58 -9.29 21.72
CA ILE A 185 2.33 -9.99 21.44
C ILE A 185 2.35 -11.40 22.03
N LYS A 186 3.48 -12.09 21.93
CA LYS A 186 3.66 -13.50 22.29
C LYS A 186 5.06 -13.73 22.88
N PRO A 187 5.25 -13.47 24.19
CA PRO A 187 6.56 -13.47 24.84
C PRO A 187 7.32 -14.79 24.73
N GLU A 188 6.62 -15.92 24.72
CA GLU A 188 7.22 -17.26 24.73
C GLU A 188 7.93 -17.66 23.44
N LEU A 189 7.78 -16.89 22.35
CA LEU A 189 8.40 -17.21 21.07
C LEU A 189 9.82 -16.67 20.93
N ILE A 190 10.20 -15.66 21.72
CA ILE A 190 11.43 -14.91 21.50
C ILE A 190 12.14 -14.69 22.81
N ASP A 191 13.44 -14.98 22.85
CA ASP A 191 14.29 -14.58 23.96
C ASP A 191 15.01 -13.27 23.59
N MET A 192 14.57 -12.17 24.20
CA MET A 192 15.15 -10.86 23.92
C MET A 192 16.62 -10.76 24.37
N ASP A 193 17.07 -11.52 25.37
CA ASP A 193 18.47 -11.47 25.83
C ASP A 193 19.42 -12.02 24.76
N ILE A 194 18.95 -13.01 24.00
CA ILE A 194 19.67 -13.57 22.84
C ILE A 194 19.66 -12.59 21.66
N VAL A 195 18.50 -11.99 21.37
CA VAL A 195 18.33 -11.03 20.25
C VAL A 195 19.30 -9.84 20.35
N HIS A 196 19.54 -9.32 21.55
CA HIS A 196 20.48 -8.20 21.75
C HIS A 196 21.95 -8.57 21.49
N GLN A 197 22.30 -9.85 21.51
CA GLN A 197 23.68 -10.34 21.29
C GLN A 197 23.90 -10.82 19.86
N ASN A 198 22.83 -11.05 19.11
CA ASN A 198 22.86 -11.57 17.76
C ASN A 198 23.25 -10.51 16.72
N THR A 199 23.70 -11.01 15.56
CA THR A 199 23.92 -10.14 14.40
C THR A 199 22.58 -9.68 13.81
N PRO A 200 22.55 -8.51 13.14
CA PRO A 200 21.35 -8.01 12.46
C PRO A 200 20.70 -9.03 11.52
N LYS A 201 21.53 -9.78 10.78
CA LYS A 201 21.05 -10.83 9.86
C LYS A 201 20.33 -11.95 10.62
N ALA A 202 20.93 -12.44 11.70
CA ALA A 202 20.33 -13.50 12.52
C ALA A 202 19.00 -13.03 13.14
N ASN A 203 18.91 -11.78 13.58
CA ASN A 203 17.66 -11.22 14.13
C ASN A 203 16.54 -11.11 13.09
N LEU A 204 16.87 -10.89 11.81
CA LEU A 204 15.88 -10.75 10.73
C LEU A 204 15.44 -12.11 10.14
N GLU A 205 16.21 -13.17 10.35
CA GLU A 205 15.96 -14.52 9.81
C GLU A 205 15.29 -15.48 10.82
N GLN A 206 15.05 -15.04 12.06
CA GLN A 206 14.41 -15.85 13.12
C GLN A 206 12.95 -16.21 12.82
#